data_AF-A0A9E0WML2-F1
#
_entry.id   AF-A0A9E0WML2-F1
#
_cell.length_a   1.000
_cell.length_b   1.000
_cell.length_c   1.000
_cell.angle_alpha   90.00
_cell.angle_beta   90.00
_cell.angle_gamma   90.00
#
_symmetry.space_group_name_H-M   'P 1'
#
loop_
_entity.id
_entity.type
_entity.pdbx_description
1 polymer ?
#
loop_
_entity_poly.entity_id
_entity_poly.type
_entity_poly.pdbx_seq_one_letter_code
_entity_poly.pdbx_strand_id
1 'polypeptide(L)'
;MKFEKLLTLIFISILVSCGSSEQVITNDGKIYEVKGDTFMRNGEDVTDQLTKNEKEIINKTLEEKMAARKATEERQEALEKKQEELEKIQEEAKRKEKALEKKQKALEKQREKLKDARDDFTKAKRKLQDKQEKYQRLLADGKLSPRDEEKWQKRLEDLERKVEKAKQNLNKLKDI
;
A
#
# COMPACT_ATOMS: atom_id res chain seq x y z
N MET A 1 35.21 -19.86 -5.75
CA MET A 1 34.44 -20.95 -6.39
C MET A 1 34.73 -22.37 -5.88
N LYS A 2 35.96 -22.94 -5.94
CA LYS A 2 36.20 -24.32 -5.45
C LYS A 2 36.16 -24.43 -3.91
N PHE A 3 36.72 -23.43 -3.22
CA PHE A 3 36.73 -23.35 -1.75
C PHE A 3 35.35 -23.05 -1.15
N GLU A 4 34.56 -22.18 -1.81
CA GLU A 4 33.19 -21.87 -1.38
C GLU A 4 32.29 -23.10 -1.44
N LYS A 5 32.35 -23.88 -2.54
CA LYS A 5 31.61 -25.14 -2.68
C LYS A 5 32.04 -26.21 -1.66
N LEU A 6 33.32 -26.24 -1.28
CA LEU A 6 33.84 -27.15 -0.26
C LEU A 6 33.33 -26.77 1.15
N LEU A 7 33.28 -25.47 1.45
CA LEU A 7 32.73 -24.95 2.71
C LEU A 7 31.22 -25.21 2.84
N THR A 8 30.46 -25.08 1.74
CA THR A 8 29.02 -25.40 1.75
C THR A 8 28.77 -26.89 1.97
N LEU A 9 29.61 -27.77 1.40
CA LEU A 9 29.51 -29.21 1.56
C LEU A 9 29.77 -29.67 3.01
N ILE A 10 30.75 -29.06 3.68
CA ILE A 10 31.10 -29.35 5.09
C ILE A 10 29.98 -28.88 6.04
N PHE A 11 29.35 -27.74 5.75
CA PHE A 11 28.23 -27.22 6.56
C PHE A 11 26.98 -28.12 6.46
N ILE A 12 26.74 -28.71 5.28
CA ILE A 12 25.64 -29.66 5.05
C ILE A 12 25.92 -30.99 5.76
N SER A 13 27.18 -31.46 5.84
CA SER A 13 27.50 -32.73 6.52
C SER A 13 27.40 -32.67 8.05
N ILE A 14 27.57 -31.50 8.67
CA ILE A 14 27.46 -31.32 10.13
C ILE A 14 25.98 -31.38 10.57
N LEU A 15 25.04 -31.00 9.70
CA LEU A 15 23.60 -31.00 9.99
C LEU A 15 22.96 -32.40 9.96
N VAL A 16 23.63 -33.41 9.40
CA VAL A 16 23.06 -34.77 9.21
C VAL A 16 23.34 -35.71 10.40
N SER A 17 24.27 -35.37 11.30
CA SER A 17 24.70 -36.28 12.39
C SER A 17 23.93 -36.15 13.71
N CYS A 18 22.90 -35.31 13.80
CA CYS A 18 22.01 -35.30 14.97
C CYS A 18 20.97 -36.41 14.82
N GLY A 19 21.31 -37.62 15.27
CA GLY A 19 20.29 -38.65 15.53
C GLY A 19 19.26 -38.08 16.50
N SER A 20 17.99 -38.08 16.08
CA SER A 20 16.86 -37.55 16.84
C SER A 20 16.73 -38.29 18.16
N SER A 21 17.12 -37.61 19.23
CA SER A 21 16.90 -38.05 20.60
C SER A 21 16.18 -36.96 21.37
N GLU A 22 15.22 -37.37 22.19
CA GLU A 22 14.38 -36.43 22.90
C GLU A 22 14.68 -36.43 24.39
N GLN A 23 14.82 -35.24 24.96
CA GLN A 23 15.06 -35.07 26.39
C GLN A 23 13.75 -34.94 27.15
N VAL A 24 13.62 -35.71 28.22
CA VAL A 24 12.50 -35.71 29.16
C VAL A 24 13.01 -35.36 30.56
N ILE A 25 12.34 -34.41 31.21
CA ILE A 25 12.58 -34.09 32.62
C ILE A 25 11.39 -34.62 33.40
N THR A 26 11.67 -35.50 34.35
CA THR A 26 10.67 -36.14 35.21
C THR A 26 10.38 -35.27 36.44
N ASN A 27 9.28 -35.55 37.15
CA ASN A 27 8.85 -34.75 38.31
C ASN A 27 9.85 -34.77 39.48
N ASP A 28 10.69 -35.80 39.57
CA ASP A 28 11.79 -35.93 40.52
C ASP A 28 13.09 -35.27 40.01
N GLY A 29 13.04 -34.54 38.89
CA GLY A 29 14.14 -33.76 38.34
C GLY A 29 15.18 -34.57 37.56
N LYS A 30 14.95 -35.87 37.35
CA LYS A 30 15.87 -36.69 36.55
C LYS A 30 15.66 -36.40 35.07
N ILE A 31 16.77 -36.29 34.35
CA ILE A 31 16.80 -36.02 32.91
C ILE A 31 17.14 -37.33 32.19
N TYR A 32 16.29 -37.70 31.24
CA TYR A 32 16.47 -38.86 30.39
C TYR A 32 16.54 -38.41 28.93
N GLU A 33 17.42 -39.03 28.16
CA GLU A 33 17.45 -38.94 26.70
C GLU A 33 16.83 -40.23 26.14
N VAL A 34 15.75 -40.10 25.38
CA VAL A 34 14.97 -41.21 24.83
C VAL A 34 15.34 -41.38 23.36
N LYS A 35 15.63 -42.62 22.95
CA LYS A 35 15.95 -43.03 21.58
C LYS A 35 15.17 -44.29 21.23
N GLY A 36 13.96 -44.14 20.71
CA GLY A 36 13.05 -45.27 20.54
C GLY A 36 12.72 -45.91 21.89
N ASP A 37 13.05 -47.18 22.06
CA ASP A 37 12.81 -47.93 23.32
C ASP A 37 13.97 -47.82 24.33
N THR A 38 15.06 -47.12 23.99
CA THR A 38 16.23 -46.94 24.84
C THR A 38 16.14 -45.66 25.67
N PHE A 39 16.37 -45.78 26.98
CA PHE A 39 16.39 -44.67 27.93
C PHE A 39 17.82 -44.46 28.44
N MET A 40 18.39 -43.30 28.13
CA MET A 40 19.75 -42.93 28.49
C MET A 40 19.73 -41.90 29.62
N ARG A 41 20.64 -42.04 30.59
CA ARG A 41 20.88 -41.02 31.63
C ARG A 41 22.38 -40.78 31.74
N ASN A 42 22.82 -39.53 31.60
CA ASN A 42 24.24 -39.16 31.58
C ASN A 42 25.08 -39.93 30.54
N GLY A 43 24.47 -40.35 29.42
CA GLY A 43 25.13 -41.11 28.36
C GLY A 43 25.19 -42.63 28.59
N GLU A 44 24.70 -43.12 29.73
CA GLU A 44 24.59 -44.56 30.02
C GLU A 44 23.18 -45.07 29.74
N ASP A 45 23.07 -46.26 29.16
CA ASP A 45 21.79 -46.96 28.96
C ASP A 45 21.29 -47.49 30.31
N VAL A 46 20.16 -46.95 30.74
CA VAL A 46 19.49 -47.32 32.00
C VAL A 46 18.16 -48.02 31.75
N THR A 47 17.90 -48.48 30.52
CA THR A 47 16.63 -49.09 30.09
C THR A 47 16.22 -50.24 30.98
N ASP A 48 17.13 -51.15 31.32
CA ASP A 48 16.82 -52.32 32.15
C ASP A 48 16.70 -52.00 33.64
N GLN A 49 17.18 -50.82 34.06
CA GLN A 49 17.10 -50.34 35.44
C GLN A 49 15.76 -49.65 35.73
N LEU A 50 14.99 -49.29 34.70
CA LEU A 50 13.70 -48.64 34.83
C LEU A 50 12.57 -49.66 34.93
N THR A 51 11.68 -49.44 35.89
CA THR A 51 10.42 -50.17 35.99
C THR A 51 9.49 -49.83 34.83
N LYS A 52 8.51 -50.71 34.57
CA LYS A 52 7.49 -50.47 33.54
C LYS A 52 6.76 -49.13 33.73
N ASN A 53 6.41 -48.79 34.98
CA ASN A 53 5.75 -47.51 35.29
C ASN A 53 6.66 -46.31 35.01
N GLU A 54 7.95 -46.38 35.33
CA GLU A 54 8.88 -45.28 35.05
C GLU A 54 9.02 -45.04 33.54
N LYS A 55 9.14 -46.11 32.74
CA LYS A 55 9.16 -46.02 31.27
C LYS A 55 7.87 -45.39 30.73
N GLU A 56 6.72 -45.79 31.26
CA GLU A 56 5.42 -45.24 30.87
C GLU A 56 5.31 -43.74 31.20
N ILE A 57 5.78 -43.31 32.38
CA ILE A 57 5.80 -41.90 32.77
C ILE A 57 6.72 -41.08 31.85
N ILE A 58 7.92 -41.59 31.55
CA ILE A 58 8.87 -40.91 30.68
C ILE A 58 8.29 -40.77 29.27
N ASN A 59 7.74 -41.85 28.70
CA ASN A 59 7.13 -41.83 27.36
C ASN A 59 5.92 -40.92 27.29
N LYS A 60 5.02 -40.97 28.29
CA LYS A 60 3.87 -40.07 28.36
C LYS A 60 4.30 -38.60 28.40
N THR A 61 5.32 -38.29 29.20
CA THR A 61 5.85 -36.91 29.30
C THR A 61 6.47 -36.47 27.97
N LEU A 62 7.14 -37.38 27.26
CA LEU A 62 7.67 -37.13 25.92
C LEU A 62 6.55 -36.85 24.91
N GLU A 63 5.52 -37.68 24.88
CA GLU A 63 4.35 -37.52 24.02
C GLU A 63 3.65 -36.17 24.28
N GLU A 64 3.43 -35.82 25.54
CA GLU A 64 2.85 -34.52 25.93
C GLU A 64 3.70 -33.35 25.45
N LYS A 65 5.03 -33.42 25.60
CA LYS A 65 5.96 -32.39 25.12
C LYS A 65 5.94 -32.26 23.60
N MET A 66 5.94 -33.39 22.88
CA MET A 66 5.88 -33.41 21.41
C MET A 66 4.54 -32.85 20.90
N ALA A 67 3.43 -33.23 21.53
CA ALA A 67 2.11 -32.68 21.22
C ALA A 67 2.05 -31.17 21.48
N ALA A 68 2.58 -30.70 22.62
CA ALA A 68 2.64 -29.28 22.95
C ALA A 68 3.52 -28.48 21.96
N ARG A 69 4.66 -29.05 21.55
CA ARG A 69 5.54 -28.45 20.54
C ARG A 69 4.85 -28.34 19.20
N LYS A 70 4.25 -29.43 18.71
CA LYS A 70 3.50 -29.44 17.44
C LYS A 70 2.36 -28.44 17.46
N ALA A 71 1.59 -28.39 18.55
CA ALA A 71 0.51 -27.41 18.70
C ALA A 71 1.04 -25.95 18.71
N THR A 72 2.23 -25.72 19.24
CA THR A 72 2.88 -24.40 19.21
C THR A 72 3.36 -24.04 17.81
N GLU A 73 3.99 -24.98 17.09
CA GLU A 73 4.43 -24.82 15.70
C GLU A 73 3.23 -24.52 14.78
N GLU A 74 2.14 -25.30 14.89
CA GLU A 74 0.90 -25.06 14.13
C GLU A 74 0.29 -23.68 14.42
N ARG A 75 0.31 -23.24 15.69
CA ARG A 75 -0.14 -21.90 16.07
C ARG A 75 0.76 -20.81 15.49
N GLN A 76 2.08 -21.01 15.51
CA GLN A 76 3.04 -20.08 14.97
C GLN A 76 2.86 -19.92 13.44
N GLU A 77 2.74 -21.03 12.72
CA GLU A 77 2.46 -21.00 11.28
C GLU A 77 1.12 -20.31 10.97
N ALA A 78 0.08 -20.56 11.78
CA ALA A 78 -1.21 -19.90 11.62
C ALA A 78 -1.12 -18.38 11.89
N LEU A 79 -0.30 -17.95 12.84
CA LEU A 79 -0.05 -16.54 13.13
C LEU A 79 0.73 -15.86 11.99
N GLU A 80 1.76 -16.52 11.47
CA GLU A 80 2.55 -16.02 10.34
C GLU A 80 1.68 -15.85 9.09
N LYS A 81 0.86 -16.84 8.74
CA LYS A 81 -0.11 -16.73 7.64
C LYS A 81 -1.07 -15.56 7.80
N LYS A 82 -1.57 -15.33 9.03
CA LYS A 82 -2.43 -14.18 9.33
C LYS A 82 -1.69 -12.85 9.22
N GLN A 83 -0.44 -12.79 9.64
CA GLN A 83 0.39 -11.59 9.49
C GLN A 83 0.61 -11.26 8.01
N GLU A 84 0.98 -12.25 7.19
CA GLU A 84 1.14 -12.06 5.74
C GLU A 84 -0.15 -11.59 5.06
N GLU A 85 -1.30 -12.14 5.45
CA GLU A 85 -2.61 -11.71 4.92
C GLU A 85 -2.91 -10.26 5.31
N LEU A 86 -2.68 -9.89 6.58
CA LEU A 86 -2.86 -8.52 7.05
C LEU A 86 -1.93 -7.53 6.33
N GLU A 87 -0.68 -7.90 6.07
CA GLU A 87 0.27 -7.08 5.30
C GLU A 87 -0.22 -6.86 3.86
N LYS A 88 -0.72 -7.91 3.19
CA LYS A 88 -1.31 -7.79 1.85
C LYS A 88 -2.50 -6.85 1.84
N ILE A 89 -3.41 -6.98 2.81
CA ILE A 89 -4.58 -6.11 2.95
C ILE A 89 -4.14 -4.65 3.18
N GLN A 90 -3.15 -4.41 4.04
CA GLN A 90 -2.62 -3.07 4.28
C GLN A 90 -1.99 -2.46 3.03
N GLU A 91 -1.20 -3.22 2.28
CA GLU A 91 -0.59 -2.75 1.03
C GLU A 91 -1.65 -2.43 -0.04
N GLU A 92 -2.68 -3.27 -0.18
CA GLU A 92 -3.80 -2.98 -1.07
C GLU A 92 -4.55 -1.72 -0.65
N ALA A 93 -4.81 -1.54 0.64
CA ALA A 93 -5.46 -0.36 1.19
C ALA A 93 -4.64 0.90 0.88
N LYS A 94 -3.33 0.89 1.14
CA LYS A 94 -2.43 2.01 0.79
C LYS A 94 -2.41 2.32 -0.70
N ARG A 95 -2.44 1.30 -1.56
CA ARG A 95 -2.51 1.50 -3.03
C ARG A 95 -3.82 2.15 -3.44
N LYS A 96 -4.94 1.70 -2.88
CA LYS A 96 -6.28 2.28 -3.13
C LYS A 96 -6.34 3.73 -2.64
N GLU A 97 -5.83 4.02 -1.45
CA GLU A 97 -5.74 5.36 -0.89
C GLU A 97 -4.95 6.31 -1.80
N LYS A 98 -3.74 5.92 -2.21
CA LYS A 98 -2.92 6.71 -3.14
C LYS A 98 -3.61 6.94 -4.50
N ALA A 99 -4.35 5.95 -4.99
CA ALA A 99 -5.10 6.10 -6.24
C ALA A 99 -6.27 7.09 -6.09
N LEU A 100 -6.98 7.04 -4.96
CA LEU A 100 -8.04 7.99 -4.63
C LEU A 100 -7.49 9.41 -4.46
N GLU A 101 -6.37 9.58 -3.75
CA GLU A 101 -5.72 10.89 -3.58
C GLU A 101 -5.32 11.51 -4.92
N LYS A 102 -4.74 10.71 -5.83
CA LYS A 102 -4.41 11.16 -7.19
C LYS A 102 -5.65 11.60 -7.97
N LYS A 103 -6.74 10.83 -7.89
CA LYS A 103 -8.02 11.18 -8.54
C LYS A 103 -8.59 12.46 -7.95
N GLN A 104 -8.58 12.62 -6.63
CA GLN A 104 -9.05 13.83 -5.95
C GLN A 104 -8.26 15.06 -6.40
N LYS A 105 -6.93 14.99 -6.43
CA LYS A 105 -6.07 16.09 -6.91
C LYS A 105 -6.32 16.43 -8.38
N ALA A 106 -6.56 15.43 -9.23
CA ALA A 106 -6.88 15.66 -10.63
C ALA A 106 -8.24 16.39 -10.79
N LEU A 107 -9.26 15.96 -10.05
CA LEU A 107 -10.57 16.60 -10.02
C LEU A 107 -10.48 18.03 -9.48
N GLU A 108 -9.71 18.27 -8.43
CA GLU A 108 -9.50 19.60 -7.86
C GLU A 108 -8.86 20.55 -8.88
N LYS A 109 -7.80 20.11 -9.58
CA LYS A 109 -7.16 20.87 -10.66
C LYS A 109 -8.12 21.15 -11.82
N GLN A 110 -8.97 20.19 -12.19
CA GLN A 110 -9.99 20.41 -13.22
C GLN A 110 -11.03 21.44 -12.76
N ARG A 111 -11.50 21.36 -11.52
CA ARG A 111 -12.43 22.33 -10.93
C ARG A 111 -11.84 23.74 -10.89
N GLU A 112 -10.57 23.87 -10.53
CA GLU A 112 -9.86 25.15 -10.52
C GLU A 112 -9.78 25.74 -11.93
N LYS A 113 -9.30 24.97 -12.92
CA LYS A 113 -9.28 25.40 -14.32
C LYS A 113 -10.65 25.82 -14.85
N LEU A 114 -11.70 25.08 -14.48
CA LEU A 114 -13.06 25.40 -14.90
C LEU A 114 -13.55 26.71 -14.25
N LYS A 115 -13.21 26.94 -12.98
CA LYS A 115 -13.50 28.18 -12.28
C LYS A 115 -12.79 29.36 -12.94
N ASP A 116 -11.50 29.24 -13.22
CA ASP A 116 -10.72 30.29 -13.88
C ASP A 116 -11.28 30.61 -15.28
N ALA A 117 -11.59 29.59 -16.08
CA ALA A 117 -12.19 29.77 -17.39
C ALA A 117 -13.57 30.45 -17.33
N ARG A 118 -14.39 30.13 -16.30
CA ARG A 118 -15.68 30.80 -16.06
C ARG A 118 -15.48 32.27 -15.71
N ASP A 119 -14.51 32.57 -14.85
CA ASP A 119 -14.20 33.93 -14.43
C ASP A 119 -13.67 34.76 -15.60
N ASP A 120 -12.80 34.21 -16.44
CA ASP A 120 -12.29 34.85 -17.64
C ASP A 120 -13.40 35.14 -18.66
N PHE A 121 -14.28 34.17 -18.92
CA PHE A 121 -15.45 34.39 -19.77
C PHE A 121 -16.35 35.50 -19.22
N THR A 122 -16.60 35.51 -17.90
CA THR A 122 -17.43 36.53 -17.25
C THR A 122 -16.79 37.91 -17.34
N LYS A 123 -15.48 38.03 -17.09
CA LYS A 123 -14.71 39.27 -17.22
C LYS A 123 -14.72 39.80 -18.65
N ALA A 124 -14.51 38.92 -19.64
CA ALA A 124 -14.55 39.30 -21.05
C ALA A 124 -15.93 39.82 -21.45
N LYS A 125 -17.00 39.14 -21.03
CA LYS A 125 -18.39 39.54 -21.30
C LYS A 125 -18.71 40.91 -20.70
N ARG A 126 -18.35 41.13 -19.42
CA ARG A 126 -18.52 42.45 -18.76
C ARG A 126 -17.77 43.56 -19.50
N LYS A 127 -16.51 43.32 -19.86
CA LYS A 127 -15.70 44.30 -20.59
C LYS A 127 -16.29 44.65 -21.95
N LEU A 128 -16.84 43.68 -22.68
CA LEU A 128 -17.54 43.94 -23.94
C LEU A 128 -18.76 44.82 -23.67
N GLN A 129 -19.61 44.45 -22.71
CA GLN A 129 -20.81 45.19 -22.35
C GLN A 129 -20.49 46.65 -21.97
N ASP A 130 -19.52 46.88 -21.07
CA ASP A 130 -19.12 48.22 -20.65
C ASP A 130 -18.66 49.09 -21.84
N LYS A 131 -17.99 48.49 -22.82
CA LYS A 131 -17.52 49.19 -24.02
C LYS A 131 -18.63 49.43 -25.02
N GLN A 132 -19.57 48.50 -25.17
CA GLN A 132 -20.78 48.68 -25.98
C GLN A 132 -21.62 49.83 -25.41
N GLU A 133 -21.87 49.85 -24.10
CA GLU A 133 -22.59 50.92 -23.42
C GLU A 133 -21.90 52.29 -23.60
N LYS A 134 -20.57 52.34 -23.44
CA LYS A 134 -19.81 53.57 -23.68
C LYS A 134 -19.88 54.04 -25.13
N TYR A 135 -19.78 53.13 -26.09
CA TYR A 135 -19.91 53.45 -27.51
C TYR A 135 -21.30 54.02 -27.83
N GLN A 136 -22.36 53.37 -27.34
CA GLN A 136 -23.74 53.84 -27.53
C GLN A 136 -23.96 55.24 -26.95
N ARG A 137 -23.41 55.54 -25.77
CA ARG A 137 -23.47 56.90 -25.19
C ARG A 137 -22.74 57.93 -26.06
N LEU A 138 -21.54 57.62 -26.54
CA LEU A 138 -20.77 58.54 -27.39
C LEU A 138 -21.44 58.79 -28.75
N LEU A 139 -22.08 57.75 -29.31
CA LEU A 139 -22.86 57.85 -30.53
C LEU A 139 -24.09 58.73 -30.32
N ALA A 140 -24.85 58.51 -29.25
CA ALA A 140 -26.02 59.31 -28.89
C ALA A 140 -25.67 60.78 -28.61
N ASP A 141 -24.51 61.04 -28.00
CA ASP A 141 -24.00 62.39 -27.73
C ASP A 141 -23.47 63.10 -28.99
N GLY A 142 -23.39 62.43 -30.16
CA GLY A 142 -22.79 62.98 -31.38
C GLY A 142 -21.29 63.26 -31.27
N LYS A 143 -20.59 62.62 -30.33
CA LYS A 143 -19.17 62.87 -30.00
C LYS A 143 -18.19 62.01 -30.82
N LEU A 144 -18.67 61.31 -31.85
CA LEU A 144 -17.85 60.43 -32.69
C LEU A 144 -17.74 61.00 -34.10
N SER A 145 -16.49 61.12 -34.56
CA SER A 145 -16.22 61.33 -35.99
C SER A 145 -16.33 59.99 -36.73
N PRO A 146 -16.56 59.99 -38.06
CA PRO A 146 -16.62 58.74 -38.84
C PRO A 146 -15.38 57.84 -38.64
N ARG A 147 -14.20 58.44 -38.54
CA ARG A 147 -12.94 57.72 -38.28
C ARG A 147 -12.88 57.12 -36.88
N ASP A 148 -13.48 57.78 -35.89
CA ASP A 148 -13.51 57.25 -34.52
C ASP A 148 -14.56 56.15 -34.37
N GLU A 149 -15.68 56.22 -35.08
CA GLU A 149 -16.65 55.13 -35.15
C GLU A 149 -16.01 53.83 -35.66
N GLU A 150 -15.24 53.91 -36.75
CA GLU A 150 -14.51 52.75 -37.30
C GLU A 150 -13.54 52.14 -36.26
N LYS A 151 -12.80 52.98 -35.53
CA LYS A 151 -11.92 52.51 -34.44
C LYS A 151 -12.71 51.84 -33.30
N TRP A 152 -13.88 52.35 -32.98
CA TRP A 152 -14.75 51.76 -31.95
C TRP A 152 -15.32 50.42 -32.39
N GLN A 153 -15.80 50.32 -33.62
CA GLN A 153 -16.29 49.07 -34.21
C GLN A 153 -15.20 47.99 -34.17
N LYS A 154 -13.98 48.31 -34.63
CA LYS A 154 -12.84 47.38 -34.57
C LYS A 154 -12.52 46.92 -33.14
N ARG A 155 -12.60 47.83 -32.16
CA ARG A 155 -12.39 47.50 -30.74
C ARG A 155 -13.47 46.59 -30.18
N LEU A 156 -14.74 46.78 -30.59
CA LEU A 156 -15.85 45.93 -30.17
C LEU A 156 -15.72 44.53 -30.78
N GLU A 157 -15.40 44.43 -32.07
CA GLU A 157 -15.11 43.14 -32.71
C GLU A 157 -13.96 42.38 -32.03
N ASP A 158 -12.88 43.08 -31.66
CA ASP A 158 -11.77 42.49 -30.91
C ASP A 158 -12.21 41.93 -29.56
N LEU A 159 -13.16 42.60 -28.88
CA LEU A 159 -13.70 42.16 -27.60
C LEU A 159 -14.68 41.00 -27.77
N GLU A 160 -15.52 41.01 -28.80
CA GLU A 160 -16.39 39.89 -29.17
C GLU A 160 -15.59 38.63 -29.46
N ARG A 161 -14.51 38.75 -30.25
CA ARG A 161 -13.57 37.64 -30.49
C ARG A 161 -12.96 37.10 -29.19
N LYS A 162 -12.66 37.96 -28.22
CA LYS A 162 -12.13 37.54 -26.91
C LYS A 162 -13.18 36.82 -26.07
N VAL A 163 -14.43 37.28 -26.09
CA VAL A 163 -15.56 36.61 -25.41
C VAL A 163 -15.76 35.22 -26.00
N GLU A 164 -15.77 35.10 -27.33
CA GLU A 164 -15.99 33.81 -27.99
C GLU A 164 -14.84 32.83 -27.71
N LYS A 165 -13.59 33.29 -27.75
CA LYS A 165 -12.43 32.46 -27.34
C LYS A 165 -12.54 31.98 -25.89
N ALA A 166 -12.92 32.85 -24.96
CA ALA A 166 -13.10 32.47 -23.57
C ALA A 166 -14.25 31.46 -23.38
N LYS A 167 -15.36 31.64 -24.12
CA LYS A 167 -16.49 30.70 -24.15
C LYS A 167 -16.09 29.32 -24.67
N GLN A 168 -15.33 29.27 -25.77
CA GLN A 168 -14.82 28.02 -26.34
C GLN A 168 -13.90 27.31 -25.36
N ASN A 169 -13.01 28.02 -24.69
CA ASN A 169 -12.14 27.45 -23.67
C ASN A 169 -12.94 26.89 -22.48
N LEU A 170 -13.96 27.62 -22.02
CA LEU A 170 -14.85 27.14 -20.95
C LEU A 170 -15.59 25.86 -21.36
N ASN A 171 -16.13 25.80 -22.58
CA ASN A 171 -16.85 24.61 -23.05
C ASN A 171 -15.92 23.39 -23.17
N LYS A 172 -14.72 23.57 -23.74
CA LYS A 172 -13.71 22.49 -23.82
C LYS A 172 -13.37 21.89 -22.46
N LEU A 173 -13.44 22.67 -21.38
CA LEU A 173 -13.17 22.20 -20.02
C LEU A 173 -14.39 21.57 -19.32
N LYS A 174 -15.61 21.79 -19.83
CA LYS A 174 -16.83 21.13 -19.33
C LYS A 174 -17.05 19.74 -19.92
N ASP A 175 -16.55 19.52 -21.12
CA ASP A 175 -16.71 18.26 -21.86
C ASP A 175 -15.66 17.20 -21.49
N ILE A 176 -14.80 17.48 -20.50
CA ILE A 176 -13.75 16.59 -19.95
C ILE A 176 -14.19 16.07 -18.59
#